data_AF-A0A401IDJ1-F1
#
_entry.id   AF-A0A401IDJ1-F1
#
_cell.length_a   1.000
_cell.length_b   1.000
_cell.length_c   1.000
_cell.angle_alpha   90.00
_cell.angle_beta   90.00
_cell.angle_gamma   90.00
#
_symmetry.space_group_name_H-M   'P 1'
#
loop_
_entity.id
_entity.type
_entity.pdbx_description
1 polymer ?
#
loop_
_entity_poly.entity_id
_entity_poly.type
_entity_poly.pdbx_seq_one_letter_code
_entity_poly.pdbx_strand_id
1 'polypeptide(L)'
;MKLLKLLSLIKKNRSNSGFGLAELLIAASLTSVVVSAAGFGLVNILAANNKASAKATIQYNSNRALEFMSDEVKPGIKVESDAVAALAEAPDFTLPNGAKPILVIQLANVPQRIIYYTKPATNPWIGPTVIERWGPALNEKGKYDSTEINNPQNWQSQVIIDQIDNKSITPNCSPNWQPTNPNPVQGFNACVDPTQKLVKINLATTVNNRTWRENVVYKVETLAFARAYITQNISQTVLGFNIVNNQLTVNQAANLKFEVLGGEITCGAGGVKIPVTTKLYMNGTQKTWNTDSPLNLPTQPAGTTFDVTSISGNGSICDGFSLTASSKDSNTPQVKVLVNGDPIPNIRPFANQNTIEFFLQKYIENGKIKIADNQVIYLFELGTTNQSSSAFDLQDNVVLATVNPVN
;
A
#
# COMPACT_ATOMS: atom_id res chain seq x y z
N MET A 1 -11.69 66.38 41.89
CA MET A 1 -12.81 66.87 42.74
C MET A 1 -13.72 67.82 41.94
N LYS A 2 -14.52 67.34 40.97
CA LYS A 2 -15.49 68.17 40.21
C LYS A 2 -16.63 67.36 39.54
N LEU A 3 -16.92 66.13 39.98
CA LEU A 3 -18.01 65.30 39.43
C LEU A 3 -19.21 65.13 40.37
N LEU A 4 -19.08 65.52 41.65
CA LEU A 4 -20.08 65.30 42.69
C LEU A 4 -21.13 66.41 42.85
N LYS A 5 -21.01 67.54 42.13
CA LYS A 5 -21.96 68.66 42.25
C LYS A 5 -23.10 68.66 41.22
N LEU A 6 -23.05 67.83 40.19
CA LEU A 6 -24.10 67.81 39.15
C LEU A 6 -25.30 66.90 39.50
N LEU A 7 -25.21 66.07 40.54
CA LEU A 7 -26.23 65.10 40.91
C LEU A 7 -27.21 65.57 42.01
N SER A 8 -27.11 66.81 42.50
CA SER A 8 -27.90 67.26 43.67
C SER A 8 -29.21 67.98 43.36
N LEU A 9 -29.63 68.09 42.09
CA LEU A 9 -30.83 68.89 41.72
C LEU A 9 -32.08 68.07 41.36
N ILE A 10 -32.16 66.78 41.70
CA ILE A 10 -33.35 65.98 41.37
C ILE A 10 -33.91 65.29 42.60
N LYS A 11 -34.80 66.01 43.30
CA LYS A 11 -35.98 65.50 44.02
C LYS A 11 -36.79 66.72 44.47
N LYS A 12 -38.10 66.85 44.29
CA LYS A 12 -39.15 65.89 43.90
C LYS A 12 -40.42 66.73 43.69
N ASN A 13 -41.23 66.44 42.67
CA ASN A 13 -42.68 66.55 42.80
C ASN A 13 -43.35 65.57 41.83
N ARG A 14 -44.25 64.74 42.36
CA ARG A 14 -44.98 63.73 41.61
C ARG A 14 -46.10 64.41 40.82
N SER A 15 -46.10 64.17 39.52
CA SER A 15 -47.23 64.32 38.61
C SER A 15 -47.21 63.09 37.71
N ASN A 16 -48.37 62.49 37.44
CA ASN A 16 -48.53 61.48 36.37
C ASN A 16 -48.38 62.19 35.02
N SER A 17 -47.18 62.63 34.70
CA SER A 17 -46.81 63.21 33.41
C SER A 17 -46.18 62.11 32.58
N GLY A 18 -46.87 61.69 31.51
CA GLY A 18 -46.25 60.88 30.46
C GLY A 18 -44.99 61.56 29.93
N PHE A 19 -44.07 60.76 29.39
CA PHE A 19 -42.79 61.25 28.88
C PHE A 19 -42.99 62.37 27.85
N GLY A 20 -42.22 63.45 27.98
CA GLY A 20 -42.22 64.52 26.99
C GLY A 20 -41.61 64.03 25.66
N LEU A 21 -42.08 64.59 24.54
CA LEU A 21 -41.56 64.23 23.20
C LEU A 21 -40.03 64.34 23.11
N ALA A 22 -39.44 65.36 23.75
CA ALA A 22 -37.98 65.56 23.78
C ALA A 22 -37.25 64.44 24.56
N GLU A 23 -37.82 63.94 25.66
CA GLU A 23 -37.23 62.86 26.46
C GLU A 23 -37.28 61.53 25.69
N LEU A 24 -38.39 61.26 24.98
CA LEU A 24 -38.53 60.09 24.11
C LEU A 24 -37.53 60.11 22.95
N LEU A 25 -37.30 61.26 22.32
CA LEU A 25 -36.33 61.40 21.23
C LEU A 25 -34.88 61.22 21.73
N ILE A 26 -34.55 61.75 22.91
CA ILE A 26 -33.23 61.54 23.52
C ILE A 26 -33.06 60.07 23.92
N ALA A 27 -34.06 59.44 24.55
CA ALA A 27 -34.02 58.04 24.92
C ALA A 27 -33.88 57.13 23.68
N ALA A 28 -34.62 57.40 22.61
CA ALA A 28 -34.54 56.65 21.36
C ALA A 28 -33.17 56.81 20.68
N SER A 29 -32.61 58.02 20.65
CA SER A 29 -31.29 58.26 20.05
C SER A 29 -30.16 57.60 20.84
N LEU A 30 -30.17 57.72 22.18
CA LEU A 30 -29.19 57.04 23.04
C LEU A 30 -29.30 55.51 22.92
N THR A 31 -30.52 54.98 22.88
CA THR A 31 -30.75 53.54 22.68
C THR A 31 -30.22 53.08 21.32
N SER A 32 -30.47 53.84 20.26
CA SER A 32 -29.97 53.53 18.92
C SER A 32 -28.42 53.48 18.88
N VAL A 33 -27.75 54.43 19.54
CA VAL A 33 -26.28 54.44 19.64
C VAL A 33 -25.78 53.21 20.41
N VAL A 34 -26.39 52.88 21.55
CA VAL A 34 -26.00 51.71 22.37
C VAL A 34 -26.23 50.41 21.61
N VAL A 35 -27.39 50.24 20.97
CA VAL A 35 -27.72 49.04 20.18
C VAL A 35 -26.77 48.91 18.98
N SER A 36 -26.43 50.02 18.32
CA SER A 36 -25.47 50.01 17.20
C SER A 36 -24.07 49.61 17.65
N ALA A 37 -23.60 50.16 18.78
CA ALA A 37 -22.30 49.81 19.36
C ALA A 37 -22.25 48.34 19.81
N ALA A 38 -23.31 47.86 20.46
CA ALA A 38 -23.42 46.45 20.88
C ALA A 38 -23.52 45.50 19.68
N GLY A 39 -24.27 45.86 18.64
CA GLY A 39 -24.38 45.09 17.40
C GLY A 39 -23.04 44.97 16.68
N PHE A 40 -22.28 46.07 16.58
CA PHE A 40 -20.92 46.06 16.05
C PHE A 40 -19.99 45.17 16.88
N GLY A 41 -20.07 45.25 18.21
CA GLY A 41 -19.31 44.39 19.13
C GLY A 41 -19.60 42.90 18.92
N LEU A 42 -20.88 42.53 18.82
CA LEU A 42 -21.30 41.15 18.57
C LEU A 42 -20.79 40.63 17.22
N VAL A 43 -20.88 41.43 16.15
CA VAL A 43 -20.37 41.04 14.82
C VAL A 43 -18.86 40.78 14.87
N ASN A 44 -18.09 41.60 15.58
CA ASN A 44 -16.64 41.38 15.74
C ASN A 44 -16.34 40.10 16.53
N ILE A 45 -17.10 39.83 17.59
CA ILE A 45 -16.96 38.59 18.37
C ILE A 45 -17.30 37.37 17.50
N LEU A 46 -18.38 37.41 16.73
CA LEU A 46 -18.76 36.33 15.81
C LEU A 46 -17.72 36.15 14.70
N ALA A 47 -17.17 37.23 14.15
CA ALA A 47 -16.11 37.16 13.15
C ALA A 47 -14.85 36.51 13.73
N ALA A 48 -14.46 36.88 14.95
CA ALA A 48 -13.32 36.29 15.65
C ALA A 48 -13.55 34.81 15.97
N ASN A 49 -14.73 34.45 16.48
CA ASN A 49 -15.11 33.07 16.80
C ASN A 49 -15.13 32.19 15.54
N ASN A 50 -15.74 32.66 14.45
CA ASN A 50 -15.78 31.92 13.20
C ASN A 50 -14.38 31.76 12.59
N LYS A 51 -13.54 32.79 12.65
CA LYS A 51 -12.14 32.72 12.22
C LYS A 51 -11.34 31.70 13.04
N ALA A 52 -11.51 31.70 14.36
CA ALA A 52 -10.87 30.74 15.26
C ALA A 52 -11.35 29.30 14.99
N SER A 53 -12.66 29.11 14.81
CA SER A 53 -13.25 27.82 14.45
C SER A 53 -12.72 27.31 13.11
N ALA A 54 -12.70 28.16 12.07
CA ALA A 54 -12.17 27.81 10.76
C ALA A 54 -10.69 27.41 10.84
N LYS A 55 -9.88 28.16 11.61
CA LYS A 55 -8.47 27.82 11.86
C LYS A 55 -8.34 26.44 12.52
N ALA A 56 -9.15 26.15 13.54
CA ALA A 56 -9.12 24.85 14.21
C ALA A 56 -9.51 23.70 13.27
N THR A 57 -10.55 23.89 12.44
CA THR A 57 -11.00 22.89 11.46
C THR A 57 -9.93 22.60 10.41
N ILE A 58 -9.33 23.61 9.78
CA ILE A 58 -8.29 23.37 8.77
C ILE A 58 -7.05 22.74 9.39
N GLN A 59 -6.70 23.10 10.63
CA GLN A 59 -5.60 22.47 11.36
C GLN A 59 -5.87 20.99 11.59
N TYR A 60 -7.04 20.65 12.11
CA TYR A 60 -7.47 19.28 12.34
C TYR A 60 -7.47 18.46 11.04
N ASN A 61 -8.14 18.95 9.99
CA ASN A 61 -8.25 18.26 8.71
C ASN A 61 -6.87 18.07 8.05
N SER A 62 -6.02 19.10 8.03
CA SER A 62 -4.68 19.03 7.43
C SER A 62 -3.78 18.04 8.15
N ASN A 63 -3.78 18.05 9.48
CA ASN A 63 -2.99 17.09 10.26
C ASN A 63 -3.50 15.66 10.03
N ARG A 64 -4.83 15.46 9.97
CA ARG A 64 -5.43 14.15 9.72
C ARG A 64 -5.12 13.62 8.32
N ALA A 65 -5.14 14.47 7.30
CA ALA A 65 -4.77 14.13 5.94
C ALA A 65 -3.30 13.72 5.84
N LEU A 66 -2.38 14.47 6.47
CA LEU A 66 -0.96 14.11 6.50
C LEU A 66 -0.67 12.85 7.30
N GLU A 67 -1.38 12.62 8.40
CA GLU A 67 -1.26 11.38 9.19
C GLU A 67 -1.70 10.18 8.35
N PHE A 68 -2.82 10.31 7.63
CA PHE A 68 -3.30 9.29 6.69
C PHE A 68 -2.28 9.00 5.58
N MET A 69 -1.77 10.03 4.89
CA MET A 69 -0.73 9.86 3.87
C MET A 69 0.54 9.23 4.45
N SER A 70 0.95 9.65 5.65
CA SER A 70 2.11 9.08 6.33
C SER A 70 1.90 7.61 6.69
N ASP A 71 0.71 7.24 7.15
CA ASP A 71 0.35 5.86 7.46
C ASP A 71 0.34 4.97 6.22
N GLU A 72 0.04 5.53 5.04
CA GLU A 72 0.14 4.82 3.77
C GLU A 72 1.57 4.74 3.21
N VAL A 73 2.41 5.76 3.47
CA VAL A 73 3.84 5.69 3.15
C VAL A 73 4.54 4.62 3.98
N LYS A 74 4.18 4.44 5.26
CA LYS A 74 4.85 3.50 6.18
C LYS A 74 4.95 2.06 5.66
N PRO A 75 3.90 1.41 5.14
CA PRO A 75 3.99 0.08 4.52
C PRO A 75 4.57 0.10 3.09
N GLY A 76 4.96 1.27 2.58
CA GLY A 76 5.56 1.43 1.27
C GLY A 76 6.94 0.79 1.15
N ILE A 77 7.20 0.25 -0.03
CA ILE A 77 8.50 -0.18 -0.51
C ILE A 77 9.35 1.05 -0.83
N LYS A 78 8.80 1.98 -1.60
CA LYS A 78 9.50 3.19 -2.00
C LYS A 78 8.51 4.28 -2.33
N VAL A 79 8.98 5.52 -2.28
CA VAL A 79 8.27 6.70 -2.75
C VAL A 79 8.97 7.17 -4.01
N GLU A 80 8.24 7.30 -5.11
CA GLU A 80 8.84 7.64 -6.40
C GLU A 80 9.39 9.07 -6.37
N SER A 81 10.63 9.25 -6.84
CA SER A 81 11.29 10.56 -6.86
C SER A 81 10.80 11.45 -8.00
N ASP A 82 10.15 10.90 -9.02
CA ASP A 82 9.45 11.63 -10.08
C ASP A 82 8.03 11.09 -10.21
N ALA A 83 7.07 11.82 -9.66
CA ALA A 83 5.65 11.49 -9.65
C ALA A 83 5.01 11.52 -11.03
N VAL A 84 5.58 12.28 -11.99
CA VAL A 84 5.05 12.37 -13.36
C VAL A 84 5.52 11.16 -14.16
N ALA A 85 6.81 10.85 -14.10
CA ALA A 85 7.37 9.67 -14.78
C ALA A 85 6.78 8.36 -14.23
N ALA A 86 6.54 8.29 -12.92
CA ALA A 86 5.97 7.10 -12.27
C ALA A 86 4.54 6.76 -12.71
N LEU A 87 3.82 7.67 -13.37
CA LEU A 87 2.48 7.36 -13.89
C LEU A 87 2.51 6.30 -14.98
N ALA A 88 3.61 6.16 -15.73
CA ALA A 88 3.78 5.11 -16.74
C ALA A 88 3.68 3.70 -16.13
N GLU A 89 3.90 3.60 -14.83
CA GLU A 89 3.90 2.35 -14.07
C GLU A 89 2.57 2.09 -13.32
N ALA A 90 1.53 2.87 -13.65
CA ALA A 90 0.16 2.70 -13.20
C ALA A 90 -0.78 2.78 -14.43
N PRO A 91 -0.77 1.75 -15.31
CA PRO A 91 -1.46 1.80 -16.60
C PRO A 91 -2.97 1.95 -16.50
N ASP A 92 -3.59 1.55 -15.38
CA ASP A 92 -5.04 1.69 -15.17
C ASP A 92 -5.42 3.08 -14.64
N PHE A 93 -4.44 3.92 -14.31
CA PHE A 93 -4.68 5.30 -13.88
C PHE A 93 -4.55 6.27 -15.05
N THR A 94 -5.58 7.07 -15.25
CA THR A 94 -5.52 8.24 -16.14
C THR A 94 -5.58 9.51 -15.32
N LEU A 95 -4.52 10.32 -15.39
CA LEU A 95 -4.46 11.60 -14.69
C LEU A 95 -5.56 12.55 -15.20
N PRO A 96 -6.46 13.06 -14.35
CA PRO A 96 -7.50 13.99 -14.78
C PRO A 96 -6.94 15.29 -15.34
N ASN A 97 -7.69 15.94 -16.23
CA ASN A 97 -7.26 17.22 -16.80
C ASN A 97 -7.09 18.29 -15.71
N GLY A 98 -5.99 19.04 -15.79
CA GLY A 98 -5.61 20.05 -14.79
C GLY A 98 -5.11 19.48 -13.46
N ALA A 99 -5.01 18.15 -13.32
CA ALA A 99 -4.44 17.52 -12.15
C ALA A 99 -2.91 17.51 -12.20
N LYS A 100 -2.28 17.42 -11.02
CA LYS A 100 -0.82 17.31 -10.88
C LYS A 100 -0.48 16.21 -9.88
N PRO A 101 0.25 15.15 -10.27
CA PRO A 101 0.67 14.09 -9.36
C PRO A 101 1.75 14.63 -8.43
N ILE A 102 1.67 14.31 -7.14
CA ILE A 102 2.59 14.84 -6.13
C ILE A 102 3.26 13.72 -5.35
N LEU A 103 2.51 12.75 -4.86
CA LEU A 103 3.06 11.68 -4.03
C LEU A 103 2.64 10.34 -4.66
N VAL A 104 3.63 9.57 -5.09
CA VAL A 104 3.41 8.26 -5.72
C VAL A 104 4.16 7.23 -4.89
N ILE A 105 3.44 6.22 -4.41
CA ILE A 105 3.93 5.24 -3.45
C ILE A 105 3.83 3.85 -4.07
N GLN A 106 4.93 3.11 -4.03
CA GLN A 106 4.90 1.68 -4.30
C GLN A 106 4.74 0.94 -2.98
N LEU A 107 3.71 0.11 -2.86
CA LEU A 107 3.48 -0.76 -1.71
C LEU A 107 3.84 -2.22 -2.02
N ALA A 108 4.16 -2.99 -0.99
CA ALA A 108 4.34 -4.43 -1.14
C ALA A 108 2.98 -5.12 -1.36
N ASN A 109 2.94 -6.10 -2.27
CA ASN A 109 1.74 -6.88 -2.61
C ASN A 109 0.56 -6.03 -3.12
N VAL A 110 0.83 -4.87 -3.70
CA VAL A 110 -0.15 -4.04 -4.39
C VAL A 110 0.30 -3.91 -5.86
N PRO A 111 -0.54 -4.24 -6.84
CA PRO A 111 -0.12 -4.40 -8.23
C PRO A 111 0.29 -3.09 -8.92
N GLN A 112 -0.20 -1.94 -8.45
CA GLN A 112 0.11 -0.63 -9.03
C GLN A 112 0.43 0.40 -7.95
N ARG A 113 1.01 1.54 -8.37
CA ARG A 113 1.33 2.63 -7.44
C ARG A 113 0.07 3.30 -6.93
N ILE A 114 0.10 3.70 -5.66
CA ILE A 114 -0.90 4.60 -5.10
C ILE A 114 -0.49 6.04 -5.41
N ILE A 115 -1.43 6.82 -5.91
CA ILE A 115 -1.15 8.14 -6.50
C ILE A 115 -1.98 9.18 -5.77
N TYR A 116 -1.29 10.13 -5.17
CA TYR A 116 -1.86 11.35 -4.63
C TYR A 116 -1.59 12.50 -5.59
N TYR A 117 -2.65 13.21 -5.96
CA TYR A 117 -2.57 14.31 -6.90
C TYR A 117 -3.48 15.45 -6.48
N THR A 118 -3.11 16.67 -6.88
CA THR A 118 -4.00 17.83 -6.73
C THR A 118 -4.88 17.97 -7.96
N LYS A 119 -6.14 18.37 -7.80
CA LYS A 119 -6.98 18.80 -8.92
C LYS A 119 -7.88 20.00 -8.53
N PRO A 120 -8.38 20.78 -9.50
CA PRO A 120 -9.37 21.82 -9.21
C PRO A 120 -10.59 21.27 -8.47
N ALA A 121 -11.05 21.99 -7.45
CA ALA A 121 -12.19 21.56 -6.65
C ALA A 121 -13.50 21.65 -7.46
N THR A 122 -14.36 20.64 -7.27
CA THR A 122 -15.73 20.60 -7.79
C THR A 122 -16.70 20.36 -6.65
N ASN A 123 -17.93 20.88 -6.75
CA ASN A 123 -19.00 20.64 -5.77
C ASN A 123 -19.12 19.13 -5.44
N PRO A 124 -19.20 18.69 -4.16
CA PRO A 124 -19.39 19.45 -2.92
C PRO A 124 -18.15 20.07 -2.28
N TRP A 125 -16.96 19.89 -2.87
CA TRP A 125 -15.69 20.25 -2.25
C TRP A 125 -15.39 21.74 -2.35
N ILE A 126 -14.81 22.31 -1.29
CA ILE A 126 -14.57 23.76 -1.20
C ILE A 126 -13.19 24.08 -1.77
N GLY A 127 -13.20 24.88 -2.83
CA GLY A 127 -12.02 25.22 -3.63
C GLY A 127 -11.10 26.28 -3.02
N PRO A 128 -9.90 26.44 -3.61
CA PRO A 128 -9.67 26.29 -5.07
C PRO A 128 -9.25 24.89 -5.56
N THR A 129 -8.55 24.11 -4.75
CA THR A 129 -7.95 22.82 -5.17
C THR A 129 -8.21 21.77 -4.08
N VAL A 130 -8.30 20.49 -4.48
CA VAL A 130 -8.41 19.33 -3.59
C VAL A 130 -7.24 18.37 -3.80
N ILE A 131 -6.95 17.54 -2.80
CA ILE A 131 -6.07 16.37 -2.94
C ILE A 131 -6.94 15.14 -3.10
N GLU A 132 -6.69 14.38 -4.15
CA GLU A 132 -7.27 13.06 -4.35
C GLU A 132 -6.21 11.97 -4.24
N ARG A 133 -6.66 10.81 -3.78
CA ARG A 133 -5.92 9.57 -3.76
C ARG A 133 -6.57 8.60 -4.72
N TRP A 134 -5.78 8.05 -5.63
CA TRP A 134 -6.12 6.87 -6.43
C TRP A 134 -5.36 5.66 -5.89
N GLY A 135 -6.07 4.58 -5.59
CA GLY A 135 -5.52 3.37 -4.95
C GLY A 135 -6.64 2.42 -4.54
N PRO A 136 -6.32 1.26 -3.94
CA PRO A 136 -7.31 0.33 -3.41
C PRO A 136 -8.24 1.02 -2.41
N ALA A 137 -9.53 0.67 -2.41
CA ALA A 137 -10.47 1.14 -1.39
C ALA A 137 -10.08 0.61 -0.01
N LEU A 138 -10.45 1.38 1.02
CA LEU A 138 -10.28 1.01 2.42
C LEU A 138 -11.63 0.57 2.99
N ASN A 139 -11.63 -0.54 3.72
CA ASN A 139 -12.80 -0.99 4.46
C ASN A 139 -12.97 -0.20 5.78
N GLU A 140 -14.06 -0.47 6.50
CA GLU A 140 -14.40 0.17 7.79
C GLU A 140 -13.31 0.03 8.87
N LYS A 141 -12.40 -0.94 8.71
CA LYS A 141 -11.27 -1.19 9.62
C LYS A 141 -9.98 -0.49 9.17
N GLY A 142 -10.04 0.35 8.13
CA GLY A 142 -8.89 1.07 7.57
C GLY A 142 -7.87 0.16 6.89
N LYS A 143 -8.27 -1.03 6.44
CA LYS A 143 -7.42 -1.94 5.64
C LYS A 143 -7.86 -1.92 4.18
N TYR A 144 -6.96 -2.23 3.27
CA TYR A 144 -7.33 -2.42 1.86
C TYR A 144 -8.36 -3.51 1.71
N ASP A 145 -9.35 -3.25 0.88
CA ASP A 145 -10.34 -4.25 0.49
C ASP A 145 -9.65 -5.39 -0.27
N SER A 146 -9.69 -6.60 0.29
CA SER A 146 -9.06 -7.78 -0.30
C SER A 146 -9.64 -8.16 -1.67
N THR A 147 -10.85 -7.71 -1.98
CA THR A 147 -11.50 -7.97 -3.27
C THR A 147 -11.07 -6.97 -4.34
N GLU A 148 -10.65 -5.76 -3.96
CA GLU A 148 -10.25 -4.70 -4.90
C GLU A 148 -8.73 -4.54 -5.02
N ILE A 149 -7.96 -4.94 -4.01
CA ILE A 149 -6.51 -4.72 -3.97
C ILE A 149 -5.77 -5.29 -5.19
N ASN A 150 -6.24 -6.39 -5.77
CA ASN A 150 -5.64 -7.02 -6.95
C ASN A 150 -6.32 -6.62 -8.28
N ASN A 151 -7.26 -5.66 -8.23
CA ASN A 151 -8.12 -5.26 -9.34
C ASN A 151 -8.00 -3.75 -9.60
N PRO A 152 -6.83 -3.25 -10.03
CA PRO A 152 -6.57 -1.82 -10.22
C PRO A 152 -7.52 -1.10 -11.18
N GLN A 153 -8.08 -1.81 -12.15
CA GLN A 153 -9.12 -1.30 -13.05
C GLN A 153 -10.41 -0.83 -12.32
N ASN A 154 -10.65 -1.30 -11.09
CA ASN A 154 -11.81 -0.92 -10.29
C ASN A 154 -11.50 0.21 -9.30
N TRP A 155 -10.22 0.60 -9.15
CA TRP A 155 -9.83 1.61 -8.18
C TRP A 155 -10.40 2.98 -8.55
N GLN A 156 -10.94 3.66 -7.55
CA GLN A 156 -11.54 4.98 -7.72
C GLN A 156 -10.74 6.02 -6.94
N SER A 157 -10.70 7.22 -7.51
CA SER A 157 -10.12 8.37 -6.82
C SER A 157 -11.05 8.89 -5.72
N GLN A 158 -10.48 9.14 -4.55
CA GLN A 158 -11.19 9.66 -3.38
C GLN A 158 -10.57 10.97 -2.93
N VAL A 159 -11.40 11.98 -2.63
CA VAL A 159 -10.92 13.25 -2.06
C VAL A 159 -10.51 13.01 -0.61
N ILE A 160 -9.27 13.36 -0.29
CA ILE A 160 -8.70 13.24 1.05
C ILE A 160 -8.86 14.54 1.84
N ILE A 161 -8.70 15.68 1.15
CA ILE A 161 -8.79 17.00 1.76
C ILE A 161 -9.05 18.06 0.68
N ASP A 162 -9.76 19.13 1.05
CA ASP A 162 -10.05 20.29 0.22
C ASP A 162 -9.36 21.56 0.76
N GLN A 163 -9.73 22.74 0.23
CA GLN A 163 -9.18 24.04 0.67
C GLN A 163 -7.66 24.16 0.56
N ILE A 164 -7.07 23.48 -0.43
CA ILE A 164 -5.64 23.55 -0.69
C ILE A 164 -5.28 24.97 -1.15
N ASP A 165 -4.21 25.52 -0.59
CA ASP A 165 -3.73 26.85 -0.92
C ASP A 165 -3.34 26.94 -2.41
N ASN A 166 -3.83 27.95 -3.13
CA ASN A 166 -3.59 28.12 -4.55
C ASN A 166 -2.27 28.82 -4.89
N LYS A 167 -1.48 29.22 -3.88
CA LYS A 167 -0.19 29.85 -4.14
C LYS A 167 0.73 28.81 -4.75
N SER A 168 1.20 29.12 -5.95
CA SER A 168 2.22 28.33 -6.62
C SER A 168 3.50 28.35 -5.77
N ILE A 169 4.01 27.17 -5.47
CA ILE A 169 5.24 26.95 -4.72
C ILE A 169 6.16 26.06 -5.54
N THR A 170 7.42 26.49 -5.64
CA THR A 170 8.51 25.59 -6.02
C THR A 170 8.94 24.87 -4.75
N PRO A 171 8.90 23.53 -4.70
CA PRO A 171 9.26 22.80 -3.50
C PRO A 171 10.71 23.10 -3.10
N ASN A 172 10.93 23.51 -1.86
CA ASN A 172 12.27 23.75 -1.32
C ASN A 172 12.72 22.50 -0.57
N CYS A 173 13.48 21.65 -1.25
CA CYS A 173 13.95 20.38 -0.70
C CYS A 173 15.30 20.55 0.02
N SER A 174 15.54 19.68 1.02
CA SER A 174 16.84 19.59 1.68
C SER A 174 17.97 19.26 0.68
N PRO A 175 19.25 19.53 1.01
CA PRO A 175 20.35 19.17 0.11
C PRO A 175 20.31 17.70 -0.30
N ASN A 176 20.47 17.43 -1.60
CA ASN A 176 20.38 16.11 -2.24
C ASN A 176 18.97 15.49 -2.31
N TRP A 177 17.94 16.14 -1.77
CA TRP A 177 16.56 15.69 -1.92
C TRP A 177 15.95 16.28 -3.18
N GLN A 178 15.05 15.52 -3.80
CA GLN A 178 14.43 15.92 -5.06
C GLN A 178 12.94 16.20 -4.85
N PRO A 179 12.40 17.27 -5.46
CA PRO A 179 10.96 17.46 -5.50
C PRO A 179 10.33 16.35 -6.33
N THR A 180 9.28 15.72 -5.81
CA THR A 180 8.59 14.63 -6.51
C THR A 180 7.90 15.10 -7.78
N ASN A 181 7.43 16.35 -7.82
CA ASN A 181 6.97 17.00 -9.03
C ASN A 181 7.88 18.21 -9.30
N PRO A 182 8.60 18.23 -10.44
CA PRO A 182 9.52 19.32 -10.76
C PRO A 182 8.80 20.63 -11.13
N ASN A 183 7.51 20.54 -11.50
CA ASN A 183 6.73 21.71 -11.86
C ASN A 183 6.19 22.42 -10.62
N PRO A 184 5.93 23.73 -10.67
CA PRO A 184 5.27 24.44 -9.58
C PRO A 184 3.90 23.84 -9.25
N VAL A 185 3.66 23.61 -7.97
CA VAL A 185 2.45 22.97 -7.43
C VAL A 185 1.76 23.92 -6.45
N GLN A 186 0.49 23.66 -6.14
CA GLN A 186 -0.33 24.54 -5.32
C GLN A 186 -0.55 23.90 -3.96
N GLY A 187 0.01 24.51 -2.91
CA GLY A 187 -0.23 24.15 -1.52
C GLY A 187 0.22 22.75 -1.07
N PHE A 188 0.42 21.80 -1.98
CA PHE A 188 0.81 20.43 -1.69
C PHE A 188 2.04 20.06 -2.50
N ASN A 189 3.12 19.69 -1.80
CA ASN A 189 4.37 19.24 -2.43
C ASN A 189 5.03 18.17 -1.56
N ALA A 190 5.89 17.37 -2.18
CA ALA A 190 6.72 16.42 -1.48
C ALA A 190 8.17 16.49 -1.97
N CYS A 191 9.09 16.21 -1.07
CA CYS A 191 10.51 16.02 -1.34
C CYS A 191 10.89 14.61 -0.94
N VAL A 192 11.56 13.89 -1.84
CA VAL A 192 12.01 12.52 -1.61
C VAL A 192 13.53 12.51 -1.52
N ASP A 193 14.04 11.68 -0.61
CA ASP A 193 15.46 11.50 -0.43
C ASP A 193 16.06 10.60 -1.53
N PRO A 194 17.39 10.60 -1.74
CA PRO A 194 18.03 9.74 -2.74
C PRO A 194 17.73 8.25 -2.61
N THR A 195 17.44 7.75 -1.40
CA THR A 195 17.12 6.33 -1.18
C THR A 195 15.68 5.98 -1.54
N GLN A 196 14.83 6.97 -1.85
CA GLN A 196 13.39 6.79 -2.10
C GLN A 196 12.63 6.15 -0.92
N LYS A 197 13.20 6.22 0.30
CA LYS A 197 12.61 5.65 1.51
C LYS A 197 12.07 6.73 2.44
N LEU A 198 12.60 7.94 2.38
CA LEU A 198 12.12 9.07 3.15
C LEU A 198 11.41 10.05 2.24
N VAL A 199 10.25 10.51 2.68
CA VAL A 199 9.51 11.59 2.03
C VAL A 199 9.11 12.64 3.04
N LYS A 200 9.39 13.89 2.71
CA LYS A 200 8.93 15.07 3.41
C LYS A 200 7.72 15.59 2.66
N ILE A 201 6.57 15.57 3.31
CA ILE A 201 5.28 15.99 2.73
C ILE A 201 4.91 17.34 3.34
N ASN A 202 4.66 18.31 2.46
CA ASN A 202 4.29 19.67 2.82
C ASN A 202 2.88 19.96 2.34
N LEU A 203 2.05 20.45 3.26
CA LEU A 203 0.66 20.80 2.99
C LEU A 203 0.37 22.21 3.51
N ALA A 204 -0.23 23.03 2.65
CA ALA A 204 -0.74 24.35 2.95
C ALA A 204 -2.20 24.42 2.52
N THR A 205 -3.06 24.80 3.46
CA THR A 205 -4.49 25.00 3.26
C THR A 205 -4.86 26.43 3.57
N THR A 206 -5.83 26.97 2.84
CA THR A 206 -6.28 28.34 3.03
C THR A 206 -7.79 28.42 3.01
N VAL A 207 -8.34 29.04 4.06
CA VAL A 207 -9.75 29.43 4.14
C VAL A 207 -9.88 30.93 4.06
N ASN A 208 -10.84 31.37 3.23
CA ASN A 208 -11.30 32.74 3.19
C ASN A 208 -12.78 32.82 3.61
N ASN A 209 -13.17 33.94 4.20
CA ASN A 209 -14.58 34.23 4.47
C ASN A 209 -14.82 35.73 4.39
N ARG A 210 -15.98 36.09 3.86
CA ARG A 210 -16.40 37.49 3.66
C ARG A 210 -16.55 38.25 4.98
N THR A 211 -16.79 37.57 6.09
CA THR A 211 -17.03 38.18 7.41
C THR A 211 -15.76 38.74 8.04
N TRP A 212 -14.63 38.02 7.99
CA TRP A 212 -13.36 38.49 8.56
C TRP A 212 -12.35 39.03 7.53
N ARG A 213 -12.63 38.90 6.23
CA ARG A 213 -11.88 39.50 5.10
C ARG A 213 -10.37 39.19 5.05
N GLU A 214 -9.91 38.25 5.84
CA GLU A 214 -8.51 37.81 5.91
C GLU A 214 -8.42 36.32 5.60
N ASN A 215 -7.35 35.94 4.89
CA ASN A 215 -7.06 34.54 4.63
C ASN A 215 -6.47 33.89 5.89
N VAL A 216 -7.04 32.76 6.29
CA VAL A 216 -6.46 31.90 7.32
C VAL A 216 -5.67 30.83 6.61
N VAL A 217 -4.34 30.94 6.66
CA VAL A 217 -3.41 29.97 6.09
C VAL A 217 -2.90 29.06 7.20
N TYR A 218 -2.96 27.75 6.99
CA TYR A 218 -2.28 26.78 7.82
C TYR A 218 -1.29 25.99 6.98
N LYS A 219 -0.07 25.81 7.51
CA LYS A 219 1.00 25.06 6.87
C LYS A 219 1.49 24.01 7.84
N VAL A 220 1.65 22.79 7.34
CA VAL A 220 2.17 21.67 8.10
C VAL A 220 3.11 20.86 7.22
N GLU A 221 4.18 20.38 7.84
CA GLU A 221 5.16 19.49 7.25
C GLU A 221 5.17 18.18 8.06
N THR A 222 5.31 17.05 7.39
CA THR A 222 5.60 15.77 8.04
C THR A 222 6.70 15.03 7.30
N LEU A 223 7.42 14.18 8.04
CA LEU A 223 8.42 13.28 7.50
C LEU A 223 7.93 11.84 7.68
N ALA A 224 7.84 11.10 6.59
CA ALA A 224 7.42 9.71 6.59
C ALA A 224 8.54 8.81 6.03
N PHE A 225 8.65 7.60 6.60
CA PHE A 225 9.62 6.60 6.19
C PHE A 225 8.88 5.36 5.68
N ALA A 226 9.20 4.95 4.46
CA ALA A 226 8.76 3.72 3.83
C ALA A 226 9.50 2.53 4.46
N ARG A 227 8.80 1.81 5.34
CA ARG A 227 9.37 0.75 6.20
C ARG A 227 9.33 -0.60 5.54
N ALA A 228 8.51 -0.81 4.51
CA ALA A 228 8.60 -2.05 3.78
C ALA A 228 9.95 -2.05 3.08
N TYR A 229 10.83 -2.87 3.63
CA TYR A 229 11.78 -3.55 2.79
C TYR A 229 10.94 -4.58 2.09
N ILE A 230 11.03 -4.62 0.78
CA ILE A 230 10.77 -5.90 0.16
C ILE A 230 11.76 -6.84 0.87
N THR A 231 11.28 -7.87 1.56
CA THR A 231 12.12 -9.04 1.89
C THR A 231 12.37 -9.88 0.62
N GLN A 232 12.43 -9.21 -0.53
CA GLN A 232 12.96 -9.62 -1.81
C GLN A 232 13.79 -8.43 -2.28
N ASN A 233 15.10 -8.55 -2.33
CA ASN A 233 15.87 -7.55 -3.06
C ASN A 233 15.33 -7.48 -4.49
N ILE A 234 14.57 -6.45 -4.82
CA ILE A 234 14.62 -5.87 -6.16
C ILE A 234 15.59 -4.69 -6.10
N SER A 235 16.85 -5.00 -5.82
CA SER A 235 17.84 -4.60 -6.81
C SER A 235 17.34 -5.22 -8.11
N GLN A 236 17.29 -4.52 -9.22
CA GLN A 236 17.25 -5.22 -10.51
C GLN A 236 18.56 -6.01 -10.70
N THR A 237 18.84 -6.99 -9.84
CA THR A 237 19.04 -8.34 -10.34
C THR A 237 17.66 -8.74 -10.82
N VAL A 238 17.39 -8.55 -12.11
CA VAL A 238 16.29 -9.25 -12.77
C VAL A 238 16.42 -10.69 -12.30
N LEU A 239 15.49 -11.18 -11.48
CA LEU A 239 15.43 -12.61 -11.23
C LEU A 239 15.37 -13.22 -12.61
N GLY A 240 16.35 -14.06 -12.92
CA GLY A 240 16.46 -14.65 -14.24
C GLY A 240 15.27 -15.52 -14.60
N PHE A 241 14.25 -15.60 -13.74
CA PHE A 241 13.00 -16.32 -13.94
C PHE A 241 11.84 -15.69 -13.15
N ASN A 242 10.62 -16.07 -13.53
CA ASN A 242 9.37 -15.90 -12.82
C ASN A 242 8.74 -17.27 -12.56
N ILE A 243 7.93 -17.38 -11.50
CA ILE A 243 7.00 -18.50 -11.32
C ILE A 243 5.59 -18.00 -11.61
N VAL A 244 4.95 -18.56 -12.63
CA VAL A 244 3.54 -18.27 -12.96
C VAL A 244 2.79 -19.59 -12.94
N ASN A 245 1.76 -19.69 -12.10
CA ASN A 245 0.94 -20.90 -12.00
C ASN A 245 1.76 -22.18 -11.73
N ASN A 246 2.71 -22.11 -10.79
CA ASN A 246 3.70 -23.15 -10.47
C ASN A 246 4.72 -23.46 -11.59
N GLN A 247 4.60 -22.91 -12.79
CA GLN A 247 5.57 -23.09 -13.87
C GLN A 247 6.71 -22.07 -13.76
N LEU A 248 7.95 -22.52 -14.00
CA LEU A 248 9.12 -21.64 -14.04
C LEU A 248 9.35 -21.14 -15.46
N THR A 249 9.42 -19.82 -15.62
CA THR A 249 9.72 -19.15 -16.89
C THR A 249 10.96 -18.30 -16.74
N VAL A 250 11.98 -18.54 -17.56
CA VAL A 250 13.24 -17.80 -17.56
C VAL A 250 13.02 -16.42 -18.20
N ASN A 251 13.43 -15.33 -17.54
CA ASN A 251 13.24 -13.95 -18.01
C ASN A 251 14.43 -13.41 -18.82
N GLN A 252 15.62 -13.96 -18.60
CA GLN A 252 16.84 -13.62 -19.32
C GLN A 252 17.73 -14.86 -19.44
N ALA A 253 18.70 -14.86 -20.36
CA ALA A 253 19.56 -16.04 -20.54
C ALA A 253 20.15 -16.53 -19.20
N ALA A 254 20.02 -17.83 -18.89
CA ALA A 254 20.39 -18.36 -17.57
C ALA A 254 20.89 -19.81 -17.62
N ASN A 255 21.81 -20.16 -16.73
CA ASN A 255 22.16 -21.54 -16.41
C ASN A 255 21.19 -22.07 -15.35
N LEU A 256 20.54 -23.20 -15.60
CA LEU A 256 19.63 -23.82 -14.64
C LEU A 256 20.25 -25.08 -14.04
N LYS A 257 19.91 -25.34 -12.78
CA LYS A 257 20.22 -26.58 -12.06
C LYS A 257 18.95 -27.08 -11.39
N PHE A 258 18.61 -28.35 -11.60
CA PHE A 258 17.53 -29.05 -10.90
C PHE A 258 18.10 -30.18 -10.05
N GLU A 259 17.61 -30.34 -8.83
CA GLU A 259 18.09 -31.35 -7.87
C GLU A 259 16.92 -31.90 -7.06
N VAL A 260 16.80 -33.22 -6.97
CA VAL A 260 15.85 -33.85 -6.04
C VAL A 260 16.49 -33.82 -4.64
N LEU A 261 15.84 -33.15 -3.69
CA LEU A 261 16.31 -33.06 -2.31
C LEU A 261 15.92 -34.30 -1.50
N GLY A 262 14.88 -35.01 -1.94
CA GLY A 262 14.36 -36.22 -1.31
C GLY A 262 12.84 -36.26 -1.42
N GLY A 263 12.25 -37.20 -0.69
CA GLY A 263 10.81 -37.38 -0.58
C GLY A 263 10.52 -38.73 0.05
N GLU A 264 9.32 -38.90 0.59
CA GLU A 264 8.92 -40.17 1.17
C GLU A 264 7.44 -40.43 0.98
N ILE A 265 7.14 -41.59 0.36
CA ILE A 265 5.80 -42.10 0.15
C ILE A 265 5.80 -43.62 0.39
N THR A 266 4.75 -44.16 1.01
CA THR A 266 4.65 -45.60 1.36
C THR A 266 3.27 -46.17 1.06
N CYS A 267 3.16 -47.50 0.85
CA CYS A 267 1.87 -48.18 0.75
C CYS A 267 1.14 -48.23 2.12
N GLY A 268 0.55 -47.12 2.54
CA GLY A 268 -0.05 -47.01 3.87
C GLY A 268 1.00 -46.89 4.98
N ALA A 269 0.51 -46.84 6.23
CA ALA A 269 1.33 -46.59 7.41
C ALA A 269 2.33 -47.74 7.63
N GLY A 270 3.63 -47.44 7.64
CA GLY A 270 4.70 -48.45 7.78
C GLY A 270 4.84 -49.41 6.59
N GLY A 271 4.17 -49.14 5.47
CA GLY A 271 4.25 -49.96 4.26
C GLY A 271 5.58 -49.83 3.50
N VAL A 272 5.70 -50.58 2.41
CA VAL A 272 6.87 -50.48 1.53
C VAL A 272 6.93 -49.10 0.86
N LYS A 273 8.15 -48.59 0.65
CA LYS A 273 8.36 -47.30 -0.02
C LYS A 273 7.94 -47.36 -1.48
N ILE A 274 7.18 -46.35 -1.93
CA ILE A 274 6.81 -46.23 -3.33
C ILE A 274 7.94 -45.48 -4.06
N PRO A 275 8.52 -46.04 -5.13
CA PRO A 275 9.52 -45.33 -5.90
C PRO A 275 8.87 -44.15 -6.60
N VAL A 276 9.51 -42.97 -6.55
CA VAL A 276 9.04 -41.77 -7.26
C VAL A 276 9.94 -41.51 -8.46
N THR A 277 9.32 -41.32 -9.62
CA THR A 277 10.01 -40.88 -10.83
C THR A 277 9.78 -39.38 -11.01
N THR A 278 10.85 -38.60 -11.12
CA THR A 278 10.77 -37.18 -11.45
C THR A 278 11.19 -36.95 -12.89
N LYS A 279 10.41 -36.15 -13.62
CA LYS A 279 10.66 -35.74 -14.99
C LYS A 279 10.73 -34.23 -15.07
N LEU A 280 11.63 -33.72 -15.89
CA LEU A 280 11.70 -32.31 -16.25
C LEU A 280 11.22 -32.14 -17.69
N TYR A 281 10.35 -31.18 -17.93
CA TYR A 281 9.96 -30.74 -19.26
C TYR A 281 10.46 -29.33 -19.50
N MET A 282 10.98 -29.09 -20.69
CA MET A 282 11.47 -27.78 -21.13
C MET A 282 10.72 -27.40 -22.40
N ASN A 283 9.95 -26.30 -22.37
CA ASN A 283 9.04 -25.92 -23.44
C ASN A 283 8.13 -27.08 -23.87
N GLY A 284 7.61 -27.83 -22.90
CA GLY A 284 6.77 -29.01 -23.12
C GLY A 284 7.50 -30.28 -23.60
N THR A 285 8.82 -30.24 -23.82
CA THR A 285 9.61 -31.40 -24.25
C THR A 285 10.33 -32.03 -23.05
N GLN A 286 10.13 -33.34 -22.82
CA GLN A 286 10.78 -34.05 -21.72
C GLN A 286 12.31 -34.05 -21.89
N LYS A 287 13.03 -33.82 -20.80
CA LYS A 287 14.49 -33.94 -20.71
C LYS A 287 14.87 -35.24 -20.01
N THR A 288 15.97 -35.83 -20.46
CA THR A 288 16.60 -36.96 -19.79
C THR A 288 17.24 -36.46 -18.49
N TRP A 289 16.83 -37.03 -17.37
CA TRP A 289 17.36 -36.68 -16.06
C TRP A 289 17.52 -37.95 -15.23
N ASN A 290 18.75 -38.22 -14.77
CA ASN A 290 18.99 -39.16 -13.68
C ASN A 290 18.82 -38.39 -12.35
N THR A 291 17.77 -38.69 -11.60
CA THR A 291 17.42 -37.98 -10.36
C THR A 291 18.38 -38.22 -9.20
N ASP A 292 19.27 -39.21 -9.32
CA ASP A 292 20.36 -39.43 -8.36
C ASP A 292 21.47 -38.38 -8.46
N SER A 293 21.39 -37.47 -9.44
CA SER A 293 22.34 -36.38 -9.61
C SER A 293 21.65 -35.10 -10.09
N PRO A 294 22.20 -33.91 -9.77
CA PRO A 294 21.64 -32.68 -10.29
C PRO A 294 21.71 -32.61 -11.82
N LEU A 295 20.63 -32.16 -12.45
CA LEU A 295 20.60 -31.84 -13.88
C LEU A 295 21.01 -30.39 -14.09
N ASN A 296 22.12 -30.17 -14.81
CA ASN A 296 22.58 -28.85 -15.20
C ASN A 296 22.20 -28.57 -16.65
N LEU A 297 21.62 -27.39 -16.89
CA LEU A 297 21.16 -26.92 -18.19
C LEU A 297 21.81 -25.56 -18.48
N PRO A 298 22.94 -25.54 -19.22
CA PRO A 298 23.64 -24.28 -19.49
C PRO A 298 22.85 -23.41 -20.47
N THR A 299 22.93 -22.09 -20.26
CA THR A 299 22.54 -21.04 -21.21
C THR A 299 21.18 -21.24 -21.88
N GLN A 300 20.12 -21.27 -21.08
CA GLN A 300 18.75 -21.32 -21.56
C GLN A 300 18.26 -19.90 -21.88
N PRO A 301 17.65 -19.66 -23.06
CA PRO A 301 17.23 -18.33 -23.47
C PRO A 301 16.05 -17.81 -22.65
N ALA A 302 15.87 -16.48 -22.66
CA ALA A 302 14.67 -15.83 -22.15
C ALA A 302 13.40 -16.42 -22.79
N GLY A 303 12.34 -16.54 -22.01
CA GLY A 303 11.08 -17.16 -22.39
C GLY A 303 11.04 -18.69 -22.26
N THR A 304 12.16 -19.36 -21.92
CA THR A 304 12.16 -20.81 -21.72
C THR A 304 11.34 -21.18 -20.48
N THR A 305 10.43 -22.13 -20.65
CA THR A 305 9.56 -22.65 -19.59
C THR A 305 10.03 -24.01 -19.11
N PHE A 306 9.87 -24.27 -17.82
CA PHE A 306 10.22 -25.52 -17.16
C PHE A 306 9.06 -26.03 -16.29
N ASP A 307 8.73 -27.30 -16.49
CA ASP A 307 7.78 -28.04 -15.67
C ASP A 307 8.46 -29.23 -15.02
N VAL A 308 8.18 -29.45 -13.75
CA VAL A 308 8.59 -30.66 -13.02
C VAL A 308 7.36 -31.53 -12.82
N THR A 309 7.45 -32.79 -13.22
CA THR A 309 6.40 -33.79 -13.06
C THR A 309 6.92 -34.92 -12.20
N SER A 310 6.21 -35.22 -11.11
CA SER A 310 6.51 -36.33 -10.22
C SER A 310 5.45 -37.42 -10.37
N ILE A 311 5.88 -38.67 -10.40
CA ILE A 311 5.04 -39.83 -10.65
C ILE A 311 5.33 -40.86 -9.55
N SER A 312 4.33 -41.20 -8.74
CA SER A 312 4.43 -42.36 -7.86
C SER A 312 4.38 -43.63 -8.70
N GLY A 313 5.30 -44.54 -8.40
CA GLY A 313 5.80 -45.57 -9.30
C GLY A 313 4.83 -46.66 -9.73
N ASN A 314 5.41 -47.72 -10.27
CA ASN A 314 4.72 -48.75 -11.04
C ASN A 314 3.73 -49.52 -10.14
N GLY A 315 2.46 -49.57 -10.56
CA GLY A 315 1.32 -50.07 -9.78
C GLY A 315 1.40 -51.52 -9.29
N SER A 316 2.52 -52.24 -9.44
CA SER A 316 2.71 -53.55 -8.83
C SER A 316 3.09 -53.51 -7.34
N ILE A 317 3.51 -52.36 -6.80
CA ILE A 317 4.01 -52.24 -5.41
C ILE A 317 2.87 -51.98 -4.40
N CYS A 318 1.86 -51.20 -4.80
CA CYS A 318 0.68 -50.90 -3.97
C CYS A 318 -0.63 -51.03 -4.77
N ASP A 319 -1.02 -52.24 -5.16
CA ASP A 319 -2.35 -52.53 -5.75
C ASP A 319 -2.81 -51.59 -6.89
N GLY A 320 -1.91 -51.22 -7.79
CA GLY A 320 -2.20 -50.37 -8.95
C GLY A 320 -2.08 -48.87 -8.69
N PHE A 321 -1.69 -48.45 -7.48
CA PHE A 321 -1.60 -47.05 -7.13
C PHE A 321 -0.48 -46.34 -7.92
N SER A 322 -0.88 -45.45 -8.82
CA SER A 322 0.00 -44.52 -9.52
C SER A 322 -0.71 -43.18 -9.60
N LEU A 323 -0.02 -42.14 -9.12
CA LEU A 323 -0.50 -40.77 -9.16
C LEU A 323 0.59 -39.91 -9.81
N THR A 324 0.15 -38.95 -10.61
CA THR A 324 1.04 -38.00 -11.28
C THR A 324 0.64 -36.59 -10.87
N ALA A 325 1.63 -35.79 -10.47
CA ALA A 325 1.46 -34.37 -10.19
C ALA A 325 2.47 -33.57 -11.02
N SER A 326 2.02 -32.49 -11.66
CA SER A 326 2.85 -31.66 -12.52
C SER A 326 2.76 -30.19 -12.14
N SER A 327 3.90 -29.50 -12.11
CA SER A 327 3.94 -28.05 -11.90
C SER A 327 3.32 -27.25 -13.06
N LYS A 328 3.03 -27.92 -14.19
CA LYS A 328 2.28 -27.34 -15.31
C LYS A 328 0.80 -27.13 -15.00
N ASP A 329 0.25 -27.91 -14.07
CA ASP A 329 -1.17 -27.90 -13.75
C ASP A 329 -1.47 -26.75 -12.78
N SER A 330 -1.87 -25.60 -13.33
CA SER A 330 -1.99 -24.31 -12.63
C SER A 330 -2.86 -24.30 -11.37
N ASN A 331 -3.79 -25.25 -11.24
CA ASN A 331 -4.77 -25.32 -10.16
C ASN A 331 -4.66 -26.61 -9.33
N THR A 332 -3.56 -27.37 -9.46
CA THR A 332 -3.42 -28.59 -8.67
C THR A 332 -3.02 -28.26 -7.23
N PRO A 333 -3.75 -28.79 -6.21
CA PRO A 333 -3.29 -28.66 -4.83
C PRO A 333 -2.05 -29.53 -4.56
N GLN A 334 -1.75 -30.46 -5.46
CA GLN A 334 -0.70 -31.47 -5.28
C GLN A 334 0.71 -30.95 -5.53
N VAL A 335 0.83 -29.69 -5.93
CA VAL A 335 2.12 -29.03 -6.13
C VAL A 335 2.12 -27.71 -5.38
N LYS A 336 3.12 -27.52 -4.53
CA LYS A 336 3.36 -26.25 -3.85
C LYS A 336 4.77 -25.77 -4.14
N VAL A 337 4.89 -24.51 -4.55
CA VAL A 337 6.20 -23.87 -4.78
C VAL A 337 6.54 -22.99 -3.59
N LEU A 338 7.76 -23.11 -3.08
CA LEU A 338 8.30 -22.30 -2.01
C LEU A 338 9.43 -21.41 -2.53
N VAL A 339 9.43 -20.15 -2.08
CA VAL A 339 10.46 -19.15 -2.34
C VAL A 339 11.13 -18.72 -1.03
N ASN A 340 12.24 -17.98 -1.14
CA ASN A 340 12.95 -17.43 0.02
C ASN A 340 12.00 -16.60 0.91
N GLY A 341 12.00 -16.88 2.22
CA GLY A 341 11.19 -16.19 3.21
C GLY A 341 9.80 -16.77 3.47
N ASP A 342 9.35 -17.75 2.67
CA ASP A 342 8.07 -18.41 2.90
C ASP A 342 8.03 -19.12 4.27
N PRO A 343 6.85 -19.18 4.92
CA PRO A 343 6.70 -20.02 6.10
C PRO A 343 6.86 -21.49 5.70
N ILE A 344 7.49 -22.28 6.58
CA ILE A 344 7.51 -23.73 6.43
C ILE A 344 6.05 -24.23 6.40
N PRO A 345 5.65 -25.06 5.42
CA PRO A 345 4.30 -25.61 5.39
C PRO A 345 4.01 -26.39 6.67
N ASN A 346 3.01 -25.95 7.44
CA ASN A 346 2.54 -26.68 8.61
C ASN A 346 1.67 -27.86 8.16
N ILE A 347 2.32 -28.95 7.76
CA ILE A 347 1.67 -30.14 7.25
C ILE A 347 2.14 -31.34 8.07
N ARG A 348 1.19 -32.16 8.50
CA ARG A 348 1.49 -33.34 9.31
C ARG A 348 1.92 -34.48 8.38
N PRO A 349 3.09 -35.10 8.60
CA PRO A 349 3.50 -36.25 7.78
C PRO A 349 2.53 -37.40 7.96
N PHE A 350 2.36 -38.20 6.90
CA PHE A 350 1.58 -39.41 6.97
C PHE A 350 2.28 -40.47 7.84
N ALA A 351 1.58 -40.95 8.86
CA ALA A 351 2.04 -42.00 9.76
C ALA A 351 3.43 -41.72 10.37
N ASN A 352 4.43 -42.53 10.01
CA ASN A 352 5.79 -42.51 10.52
C ASN A 352 6.82 -42.03 9.47
N GLN A 353 6.36 -41.38 8.40
CA GLN A 353 7.24 -40.79 7.39
C GLN A 353 7.99 -39.56 7.96
N ASN A 354 9.13 -39.24 7.36
CA ASN A 354 9.88 -38.03 7.67
C ASN A 354 9.05 -36.79 7.37
N THR A 355 9.21 -35.72 8.15
CA THR A 355 8.49 -34.46 7.90
C THR A 355 9.10 -33.69 6.73
N ILE A 356 8.38 -32.69 6.22
CA ILE A 356 8.95 -31.78 5.22
C ILE A 356 10.21 -31.06 5.73
N GLU A 357 10.27 -30.72 7.03
CA GLU A 357 11.46 -30.11 7.64
C GLU A 357 12.69 -31.01 7.52
N PHE A 358 12.53 -32.34 7.53
CA PHE A 358 13.63 -33.28 7.36
C PHE A 358 14.33 -33.11 5.99
N PHE A 359 13.56 -32.94 4.91
CA PHE A 359 14.12 -32.71 3.57
C PHE A 359 14.63 -31.28 3.39
N LEU A 360 14.10 -30.33 4.16
CA LEU A 360 14.41 -28.91 4.06
C LEU A 360 15.39 -28.39 5.12
N GLN A 361 16.01 -29.25 5.93
CA GLN A 361 16.85 -28.84 7.08
C GLN A 361 17.89 -27.77 6.74
N LYS A 362 18.53 -27.87 5.56
CA LYS A 362 19.57 -26.93 5.10
C LYS A 362 19.02 -25.61 4.57
N TYR A 363 17.70 -25.54 4.36
CA TYR A 363 16.98 -24.43 3.76
C TYR A 363 15.97 -23.84 4.73
N ILE A 364 16.14 -24.07 6.04
CA ILE A 364 15.28 -23.52 7.08
C ILE A 364 16.12 -22.66 8.02
N GLU A 365 15.67 -21.43 8.24
CA GLU A 365 16.25 -20.51 9.22
C GLU A 365 15.12 -19.73 9.90
N ASN A 366 15.09 -19.70 11.24
CA ASN A 366 14.09 -18.97 12.03
C ASN A 366 12.63 -19.31 11.67
N GLY A 367 12.35 -20.59 11.39
CA GLY A 367 10.99 -21.06 11.05
C GLY A 367 10.51 -20.66 9.65
N LYS A 368 11.42 -20.20 8.78
CA LYS A 368 11.14 -19.80 7.40
C LYS A 368 12.09 -20.50 6.44
N ILE A 369 11.68 -20.58 5.18
CA ILE A 369 12.53 -21.04 4.09
C ILE A 369 13.64 -20.01 3.86
N LYS A 370 14.88 -20.49 3.83
CA LYS A 370 16.10 -19.73 3.59
C LYS A 370 16.83 -20.34 2.39
N ILE A 371 16.58 -19.77 1.22
CA ILE A 371 17.23 -20.12 -0.05
C ILE A 371 17.75 -18.84 -0.72
N ALA A 372 18.63 -18.95 -1.71
CA ALA A 372 19.04 -17.78 -2.48
C ALA A 372 17.87 -17.26 -3.32
N ASP A 373 17.84 -15.96 -3.60
CA ASP A 373 16.75 -15.33 -4.36
C ASP A 373 16.57 -15.94 -5.76
N ASN A 374 17.60 -16.62 -6.26
CA ASN A 374 17.62 -17.27 -7.55
C ASN A 374 17.22 -18.77 -7.50
N GLN A 375 16.60 -19.21 -6.40
CA GLN A 375 16.21 -20.60 -6.15
C GLN A 375 14.73 -20.71 -5.83
N VAL A 376 14.14 -21.87 -6.16
CA VAL A 376 12.78 -22.26 -5.75
C VAL A 376 12.73 -23.73 -5.40
N ILE A 377 11.82 -24.10 -4.49
CA ILE A 377 11.59 -25.48 -4.08
C ILE A 377 10.17 -25.89 -4.50
N TYR A 378 10.06 -27.03 -5.15
CA TYR A 378 8.80 -27.69 -5.48
C TYR A 378 8.53 -28.80 -4.48
N LEU A 379 7.33 -28.80 -3.92
CA LEU A 379 6.79 -29.85 -3.08
C LEU A 379 5.69 -30.58 -3.83
N PHE A 380 5.70 -31.91 -3.77
CA PHE A 380 4.73 -32.76 -4.46
C PHE A 380 3.99 -33.67 -3.50
N GLU A 381 2.69 -33.82 -3.78
CA GLU A 381 1.80 -34.81 -3.20
C GLU A 381 1.42 -35.83 -4.28
N LEU A 382 1.66 -37.09 -3.96
CA LEU A 382 1.50 -38.27 -4.78
C LEU A 382 0.74 -39.39 -4.05
N GLY A 383 0.43 -39.25 -2.76
CA GLY A 383 -0.34 -40.19 -1.95
C GLY A 383 -1.86 -40.04 -2.09
N THR A 384 -2.36 -38.83 -2.35
CA THR A 384 -3.79 -38.58 -2.56
C THR A 384 -4.09 -37.24 -3.22
N THR A 385 -5.28 -37.09 -3.83
CA THR A 385 -5.80 -35.79 -4.28
C THR A 385 -6.70 -35.11 -3.23
N ASN A 386 -7.09 -35.84 -2.18
CA ASN A 386 -7.99 -35.35 -1.14
C ASN A 386 -7.20 -34.61 -0.07
N GLN A 387 -7.24 -33.27 -0.10
CA GLN A 387 -6.57 -32.40 0.89
C GLN A 387 -7.01 -32.61 2.34
N SER A 388 -8.14 -33.27 2.59
CA SER A 388 -8.60 -33.62 3.94
C SER A 388 -8.07 -34.97 4.44
N SER A 389 -7.39 -35.72 3.58
CA SER A 389 -6.78 -36.99 3.94
C SER A 389 -5.54 -36.75 4.79
N SER A 390 -5.32 -37.60 5.79
CA SER A 390 -4.06 -37.59 6.55
C SER A 390 -2.86 -38.01 5.71
N ALA A 391 -3.08 -38.60 4.53
CA ALA A 391 -2.04 -38.94 3.57
C ALA A 391 -1.69 -37.78 2.63
N PHE A 392 -2.38 -36.64 2.73
CA PHE A 392 -2.04 -35.44 1.97
C PHE A 392 -1.03 -34.61 2.78
N ASP A 393 0.25 -34.76 2.48
CA ASP A 393 1.33 -34.18 3.25
C ASP A 393 2.39 -33.38 2.44
N LEU A 394 2.31 -33.38 1.10
CA LEU A 394 3.17 -32.62 0.19
C LEU A 394 4.69 -32.91 0.35
N GLN A 395 5.05 -34.08 0.88
CA GLN A 395 6.46 -34.46 1.11
C GLN A 395 6.91 -35.67 0.28
N ASP A 396 6.05 -36.14 -0.63
CA ASP A 396 6.32 -37.34 -1.43
C ASP A 396 7.47 -37.13 -2.42
N ASN A 397 7.72 -35.88 -2.85
CA ASN A 397 8.91 -35.47 -3.58
C ASN A 397 9.21 -33.99 -3.40
N VAL A 398 10.50 -33.66 -3.28
CA VAL A 398 11.01 -32.31 -3.07
C VAL A 398 12.09 -32.01 -4.10
N VAL A 399 11.90 -30.95 -4.89
CA VAL A 399 12.82 -30.59 -5.98
C VAL A 399 13.28 -29.15 -5.84
N LEU A 400 14.58 -28.91 -5.80
CA LEU A 400 15.19 -27.58 -5.84
C LEU A 400 15.52 -27.22 -7.29
N ALA A 401 15.08 -26.04 -7.73
CA ALA A 401 15.56 -25.41 -8.95
C ALA A 401 16.41 -24.19 -8.60
N THR A 402 17.54 -24.02 -9.29
CA THR A 402 18.43 -22.85 -9.19
C THR A 402 18.59 -22.25 -10.58
N VAL A 403 18.44 -20.93 -10.70
CA VAL A 403 18.53 -20.19 -11.96
C VAL A 403 19.63 -19.15 -11.84
N ASN A 404 20.75 -19.34 -12.51
CA ASN A 404 21.88 -18.41 -12.49
C ASN A 404 21.90 -17.62 -13.80
N PRO A 405 21.53 -16.32 -13.81
CA PRO A 405 21.56 -15.55 -15.04
C PRO A 405 22.97 -15.49 -15.64
N VAL A 406 23.05 -15.54 -16.97
CA VAL A 406 24.27 -15.31 -17.74
C VAL A 406 24.27 -13.84 -18.12
N ASN A 407 25.27 -13.09 -17.64
CA ASN A 407 25.46 -11.67 -17.99
C ASN A 407 26.01 -11.51 -19.40
#